data_AF-A0A7C8E0S2-F1
#
_entry.id   AF-A0A7C8E0S2-F1
#
_cell.length_a   1.000
_cell.length_b   1.000
_cell.length_c   1.000
_cell.angle_alpha   90.00
_cell.angle_beta   90.00
_cell.angle_gamma   90.00
#
_symmetry.space_group_name_H-M   'P 1'
#
loop_
_entity.id
_entity.type
_entity.pdbx_description
1 polymer ?
#
loop_
_entity_poly.entity_id
_entity_poly.type
_entity_poly.pdbx_seq_one_letter_code
_entity_poly.pdbx_strand_id
1 'polypeptide(L)'
;RQAIDQLQKKGLSDAIVVDCSHANSWKNHENQAIVWQDVINQKMDGNDAIVGMMLESNIHGGNQTNTGDLKTMTYGVSITDQCISWEITEHLLRTAHQQLKRNGFARSGGPVQTGNGRYSVAAVV
;
A
#
# COMPACT_ATOMS: atom_id res chain seq x y z
N ARG A 1 -10.36 11.34 -7.02
CA ARG A 1 -11.67 11.06 -6.37
C ARG A 1 -12.62 10.20 -7.21
N GLN A 2 -12.42 10.02 -8.53
CA GLN A 2 -13.30 9.23 -9.40
C GLN A 2 -13.67 7.82 -8.88
N ALA A 3 -12.74 7.09 -8.25
CA ALA A 3 -13.03 5.77 -7.67
C ALA A 3 -14.10 5.84 -6.56
N ILE A 4 -14.04 6.87 -5.71
CA ILE A 4 -15.02 7.12 -4.64
C ILE A 4 -16.40 7.34 -5.27
N ASP A 5 -16.51 8.21 -6.27
CA ASP A 5 -17.78 8.50 -6.94
C ASP A 5 -18.41 7.23 -7.56
N GLN A 6 -17.58 6.31 -8.08
CA GLN A 6 -18.07 5.04 -8.64
C GLN A 6 -18.57 4.07 -7.57
N LEU A 7 -17.91 4.02 -6.41
CA LEU A 7 -18.35 3.23 -5.26
C LEU A 7 -19.69 3.77 -4.71
N GLN A 8 -19.79 5.09 -4.52
CA GLN A 8 -21.00 5.75 -4.05
C GLN A 8 -22.20 5.52 -4.98
N LYS A 9 -21.99 5.63 -6.30
CA LYS A 9 -23.04 5.33 -7.31
C LYS A 9 -23.59 3.91 -7.21
N LYS A 10 -22.81 2.98 -6.65
CA LYS A 10 -23.19 1.58 -6.44
C LYS A 10 -23.66 1.30 -5.00
N GLY A 11 -23.75 2.32 -4.14
CA GLY A 11 -24.11 2.16 -2.74
C GLY A 11 -23.06 1.41 -1.92
N LEU A 12 -21.80 1.42 -2.36
CA LEU A 12 -20.68 0.76 -1.69
C LEU A 12 -19.93 1.74 -0.77
N SER A 13 -19.15 1.20 0.15
CA SER A 13 -18.26 2.00 1.02
C SER A 13 -17.18 2.69 0.19
N ASP A 14 -16.79 3.89 0.61
CA ASP A 14 -15.69 4.67 0.01
C ASP A 14 -14.29 4.10 0.35
N ALA A 15 -14.21 2.96 1.02
CA ALA A 15 -12.97 2.34 1.45
C ALA A 15 -12.13 1.85 0.25
N ILE A 16 -10.97 2.47 0.05
CA ILE A 16 -10.01 2.17 -1.03
C ILE A 16 -8.72 1.61 -0.44
N VAL A 17 -8.25 0.51 -1.03
CA VAL A 17 -6.87 0.02 -0.87
C VAL A 17 -6.11 0.35 -2.16
N VAL A 18 -4.92 0.95 -2.04
CA VAL A 18 -4.07 1.27 -3.19
C VAL A 18 -2.96 0.24 -3.32
N ASP A 19 -2.90 -0.43 -4.46
CA ASP A 19 -1.74 -1.24 -4.84
C ASP A 19 -0.56 -0.34 -5.23
N CYS A 20 0.58 -0.46 -4.55
CA CYS A 20 1.77 0.29 -4.90
C CYS A 20 2.59 -0.36 -6.02
N SER A 21 2.31 -1.62 -6.38
CA SER A 21 3.04 -2.41 -7.38
C SER A 21 2.40 -2.33 -8.79
N HIS A 22 2.71 -3.33 -9.62
CA HIS A 22 2.15 -3.58 -10.94
C HIS A 22 2.07 -2.33 -11.84
N ALA A 23 0.87 -1.95 -12.27
CA ALA A 23 0.67 -0.81 -13.17
C ALA A 23 1.00 0.53 -12.48
N ASN A 24 0.81 0.62 -11.17
CA ASN A 24 1.06 1.85 -10.40
C ASN A 24 2.56 2.10 -10.22
N SER A 25 3.40 1.06 -10.21
CA SER A 25 4.85 1.16 -10.18
C SER A 25 5.53 1.19 -11.57
N TRP A 26 4.73 1.19 -12.65
CA TRP A 26 5.20 1.01 -14.03
C TRP A 26 5.99 -0.28 -14.23
N LYS A 27 5.62 -1.34 -13.49
CA LYS A 27 6.33 -2.62 -13.44
C LYS A 27 7.79 -2.51 -12.99
N ASN A 28 8.17 -1.42 -12.32
CA ASN A 28 9.45 -1.29 -11.65
C ASN A 28 9.24 -1.30 -10.13
N HIS A 29 9.70 -2.37 -9.46
CA HIS A 29 9.51 -2.55 -8.03
C HIS A 29 10.10 -1.40 -7.17
N GLU A 30 11.16 -0.72 -7.63
CA GLU A 30 11.74 0.42 -6.92
C GLU A 30 10.76 1.61 -6.84
N ASN A 31 9.86 1.74 -7.82
CA ASN A 31 8.85 2.80 -7.84
C ASN A 31 7.71 2.58 -6.84
N GLN A 32 7.59 1.40 -6.21
CA GLN A 32 6.60 1.18 -5.15
C GLN A 32 6.75 2.21 -4.02
N ALA A 33 7.98 2.65 -3.72
CA ALA A 33 8.24 3.69 -2.73
C ALA A 33 7.67 5.07 -3.11
N ILE A 34 7.63 5.39 -4.41
CA ILE A 34 7.08 6.65 -4.94
C ILE A 34 5.56 6.64 -4.77
N VAL A 35 4.90 5.57 -5.23
CA VAL A 35 3.45 5.39 -5.05
C VAL A 35 3.10 5.40 -3.56
N TRP A 36 3.91 4.71 -2.75
CA TRP A 36 3.73 4.67 -1.31
C TRP A 36 3.70 6.08 -0.69
N GLN A 37 4.71 6.90 -0.99
CA GLN A 37 4.79 8.24 -0.43
C GLN A 37 3.67 9.15 -0.92
N ASP A 38 3.26 9.04 -2.18
CA ASP A 38 2.13 9.81 -2.71
C ASP A 38 0.82 9.48 -1.99
N VAL A 39 0.52 8.20 -1.78
CA VAL A 39 -0.69 7.75 -1.07
C VAL A 39 -0.68 8.18 0.40
N ILE A 40 0.49 8.14 1.07
CA ILE A 40 0.62 8.65 2.44
C ILE A 40 0.35 10.16 2.49
N ASN A 41 0.85 10.93 1.52
CA ASN A 41 0.56 12.36 1.43
C ASN A 41 -0.95 12.62 1.24
N GLN A 42 -1.60 11.91 0.32
CA GLN A 42 -3.05 12.01 0.14
C GLN A 42 -3.83 11.71 1.43
N LYS A 43 -3.39 10.70 2.20
CA LYS A 43 -4.00 10.36 3.49
C LYS A 43 -3.81 11.48 4.51
N MET A 44 -2.60 12.05 4.60
CA MET A 44 -2.29 13.18 5.49
C MET A 44 -3.05 14.47 5.11
N ASP A 45 -3.35 14.65 3.82
CA ASP A 45 -4.13 15.76 3.28
C ASP A 45 -5.66 15.57 3.49
N GLY A 46 -6.06 14.53 4.23
CA GLY A 46 -7.43 14.29 4.65
C GLY A 46 -8.25 13.42 3.70
N ASN A 47 -7.61 12.67 2.80
CA ASN A 47 -8.30 11.64 2.03
C ASN A 47 -8.61 10.42 2.91
N ASP A 48 -9.70 10.50 3.68
CA ASP A 48 -10.07 9.47 4.64
C ASP A 48 -10.58 8.17 3.98
N ALA A 49 -10.92 8.21 2.69
CA ALA A 49 -11.33 7.05 1.88
C ALA A 49 -10.20 6.02 1.68
N ILE A 50 -8.93 6.43 1.73
CA ILE A 50 -7.79 5.49 1.66
C ILE A 50 -7.68 4.80 3.02
N VAL A 51 -7.93 3.49 3.05
CA VAL A 51 -7.93 2.67 4.26
C VAL A 51 -6.76 1.70 4.34
N GLY A 52 -6.05 1.49 3.24
CA GLY A 52 -4.94 0.55 3.19
C GLY A 52 -4.11 0.68 1.91
N MET A 53 -2.99 -0.03 1.91
CA MET A 53 -2.03 -0.06 0.82
C MET A 53 -1.47 -1.47 0.69
N MET A 54 -1.09 -1.88 -0.52
CA MET A 54 -0.46 -3.17 -0.80
C MET A 54 0.95 -2.93 -1.35
N LEU A 55 1.91 -3.71 -0.85
CA LEU A 55 3.31 -3.73 -1.30
C LEU A 55 3.67 -5.17 -1.67
N GLU A 56 4.46 -5.34 -2.73
CA GLU A 56 5.11 -6.62 -3.03
C GLU A 56 6.55 -6.58 -2.50
N SER A 57 6.77 -7.25 -1.37
CA SER A 57 8.05 -7.26 -0.65
C SER A 57 8.55 -8.69 -0.41
N ASN A 58 9.87 -8.88 -0.44
CA ASN A 58 10.53 -10.12 -0.05
C ASN A 58 11.80 -9.82 0.76
N ILE A 59 12.49 -10.85 1.25
CA ILE A 59 13.72 -10.67 2.04
C ILE A 59 14.77 -9.93 1.21
N HIS A 60 14.93 -10.31 -0.06
CA HIS A 60 15.80 -9.66 -1.03
C HIS A 60 14.99 -9.09 -2.19
N GLY A 61 15.46 -7.97 -2.74
CA GLY A 61 14.78 -7.26 -3.82
C GLY A 61 14.90 -7.96 -5.18
N GLY A 62 14.04 -7.56 -6.11
CA GLY A 62 13.98 -8.09 -7.47
C GLY A 62 13.23 -9.42 -7.57
N ASN A 63 13.56 -10.19 -8.61
CA ASN A 63 13.04 -11.54 -8.84
C ASN A 63 14.12 -12.45 -9.43
N GLN A 64 13.79 -13.73 -9.56
CA GLN A 64 14.61 -14.76 -10.18
C GLN A 64 13.74 -15.70 -11.02
N THR A 65 14.32 -16.34 -12.02
CA THR A 65 13.64 -17.40 -12.77
C THR A 65 13.54 -18.67 -11.92
N ASN A 66 12.37 -19.29 -11.87
CA ASN A 66 12.21 -20.61 -11.25
C ASN A 66 12.95 -21.68 -12.08
N THR A 67 14.02 -22.25 -11.53
CA THR A 67 14.82 -23.30 -12.18
C THR A 67 14.30 -24.71 -11.91
N GLY A 68 13.35 -24.88 -10.97
CA GLY A 68 12.88 -26.18 -10.52
C GLY A 68 13.81 -26.93 -9.56
N ASP A 69 15.02 -26.41 -9.30
CA ASP A 69 15.97 -26.95 -8.32
C ASP A 69 16.30 -25.91 -7.25
N LEU A 70 15.79 -26.13 -6.03
CA LEU A 70 15.99 -25.25 -4.88
C LEU A 70 17.46 -24.98 -4.55
N LYS A 71 18.39 -25.90 -4.88
CA LYS A 71 19.83 -25.69 -4.62
C LYS A 71 20.45 -24.59 -5.47
N THR A 72 19.81 -24.28 -6.59
CA THR A 72 20.26 -23.24 -7.55
C THR A 72 19.53 -21.92 -7.36
N MET A 73 18.53 -21.88 -6.48
CA MET A 73 17.70 -20.70 -6.24
C MET A 73 18.25 -19.88 -5.08
N THR A 74 18.18 -18.56 -5.23
CA THR A 74 18.53 -17.63 -4.15
C THR A 74 17.38 -17.59 -3.15
N TYR A 75 17.65 -17.91 -1.89
CA TYR A 75 16.67 -17.82 -0.82
C TYR A 75 16.14 -16.37 -0.69
N GLY A 76 14.84 -16.20 -0.46
CA GLY A 76 14.27 -14.88 -0.18
C GLY A 76 14.14 -13.94 -1.38
N VAL A 77 14.27 -14.44 -2.62
CA VAL A 77 14.03 -13.70 -3.86
C VAL A 77 12.78 -14.25 -4.56
N SER A 78 11.90 -13.36 -5.01
CA SER A 78 10.64 -13.73 -5.69
C SER A 78 10.87 -14.54 -6.97
N ILE A 79 10.00 -15.51 -7.27
CA ILE A 79 10.00 -16.24 -8.56
C ILE A 79 8.96 -15.71 -9.56
N THR A 80 8.19 -14.70 -9.16
CA THR A 80 7.12 -14.08 -9.95
C THR A 80 7.50 -12.62 -10.24
N ASP A 81 6.72 -11.67 -9.74
CA ASP A 81 6.97 -10.25 -9.91
C ASP A 81 8.12 -9.78 -9.00
N GLN A 82 8.78 -8.71 -9.44
CA GLN A 82 9.88 -8.12 -8.69
C GLN A 82 9.37 -7.49 -7.40
N CYS A 83 10.01 -7.81 -6.28
CA CYS A 83 9.63 -7.27 -4.98
C CYS A 83 10.66 -6.23 -4.49
N ILE A 84 10.23 -5.32 -3.62
CA ILE A 84 11.16 -4.53 -2.81
C ILE A 84 11.83 -5.42 -1.75
N SER A 85 13.04 -5.05 -1.31
CA SER A 85 13.75 -5.77 -0.27
C SER A 85 13.18 -5.51 1.12
N TRP A 86 13.63 -6.29 2.10
CA TRP A 86 13.25 -6.09 3.50
C TRP A 86 13.66 -4.72 4.03
N GLU A 87 14.85 -4.22 3.66
CA GLU A 87 15.36 -2.93 4.12
C GLU A 87 14.47 -1.77 3.64
N ILE A 88 14.02 -1.83 2.38
CA ILE A 88 13.08 -0.86 1.83
C ILE A 88 11.73 -0.99 2.54
N THR A 89 11.24 -2.21 2.73
CA THR A 89 9.96 -2.48 3.42
C THR A 89 9.96 -1.89 4.84
N GLU A 90 11.01 -2.17 5.62
CA GLU A 90 11.18 -1.62 6.95
C GLU A 90 11.21 -0.09 6.93
N HIS A 91 11.98 0.50 6.01
CA HIS A 91 12.09 1.95 5.87
C HIS A 91 10.73 2.60 5.58
N LEU A 92 9.96 2.07 4.62
CA LEU A 92 8.66 2.60 4.23
C LEU A 92 7.65 2.53 5.37
N LEU A 93 7.55 1.38 6.06
CA LEU A 93 6.62 1.19 7.18
C LEU A 93 6.95 2.11 8.36
N ARG A 94 8.24 2.21 8.73
CA ARG A 94 8.66 3.07 9.85
C ARG A 94 8.45 4.55 9.54
N THR A 95 8.78 4.98 8.33
CA THR A 95 8.62 6.38 7.91
C THR A 95 7.14 6.77 7.84
N ALA A 96 6.29 5.92 7.26
CA ALA A 96 4.84 6.13 7.23
C ALA A 96 4.24 6.20 8.65
N HIS A 97 4.65 5.29 9.55
CA HIS A 97 4.23 5.35 10.95
C HIS A 97 4.59 6.69 11.60
N GLN A 98 5.82 7.17 11.40
CA GLN A 98 6.24 8.46 11.94
C GLN A 98 5.44 9.63 11.36
N GLN A 99 5.21 9.65 10.05
CA GLN A 99 4.45 10.69 9.34
C GLN A 99 2.98 10.73 9.82
N LEU A 100 2.30 9.58 9.80
CA LEU A 100 0.90 9.46 10.20
C LEU A 100 0.68 9.77 11.68
N LYS A 101 1.59 9.32 12.57
CA LYS A 101 1.52 9.64 13.99
C LYS A 101 1.62 11.15 14.24
N ARG A 102 2.52 11.85 13.55
CA ARG A 102 2.66 13.32 13.65
C ARG A 102 1.39 14.03 13.17
N ASN A 103 0.80 13.58 12.06
CA ASN A 103 -0.44 14.14 11.53
C ASN A 103 -1.64 13.90 12.47
N GLY A 104 -1.72 12.74 13.13
CA GLY A 104 -2.76 12.42 14.11
C GLY A 104 -2.80 13.34 15.34
N PHE A 105 -1.68 13.94 15.75
CA PHE A 105 -1.64 14.97 16.80
C PHE A 105 -2.19 16.34 16.33
N ALA A 106 -2.24 16.61 15.02
CA ALA A 106 -2.78 17.87 14.49
C ALA A 106 -4.32 17.84 14.38
N ARG A 107 -4.96 16.67 14.45
CA ARG A 107 -6.41 16.48 14.26
C ARG A 107 -7.23 16.46 15.57
N SER A 108 -6.64 16.69 16.74
CA SER A 108 -7.36 16.76 18.02
C SER A 108 -8.11 18.10 18.19
N GLY A 109 -9.19 18.28 17.42
CA GLY A 109 -10.05 19.47 17.45
C GLY A 109 -11.48 19.32 16.91
N GLY A 110 -12.00 18.12 16.66
CA GLY A 110 -13.38 17.94 16.18
C GLY A 110 -13.97 16.55 16.44
N PRO A 111 -15.30 16.40 16.56
CA PRO A 111 -15.92 15.18 17.06
C PRO A 111 -15.88 14.07 16.01
N VAL A 112 -15.33 12.93 16.41
CA VAL A 112 -15.37 11.66 15.67
C VAL A 112 -16.78 11.11 15.76
N GLN A 113 -17.51 11.07 14.63
CA GLN A 113 -18.74 10.30 14.55
C GLN A 113 -18.43 8.81 14.34
N THR A 114 -18.94 8.01 15.25
CA THR A 114 -18.83 6.55 15.30
C THR A 114 -19.76 5.90 14.29
N GLY A 115 -19.21 5.22 13.29
CA GLY A 115 -19.95 4.32 12.40
C GLY A 115 -19.47 2.88 12.57
N ASN A 116 -20.27 2.05 13.24
CA ASN A 116 -20.09 0.60 13.33
C ASN A 116 -20.22 -0.03 11.94
N GLY A 117 -19.17 -0.69 11.45
CA GLY A 117 -19.26 -1.50 10.24
C GLY A 117 -17.96 -2.23 9.96
N ARG A 118 -17.99 -3.56 10.06
CA ARG A 118 -16.88 -4.44 9.69
C ARG A 118 -16.35 -4.06 8.32
N TYR A 119 -15.04 -3.79 8.22
CA TYR A 119 -14.37 -3.47 6.96
C TYR A 119 -14.41 -4.70 6.03
N SER A 120 -15.20 -4.62 4.97
CA SER A 120 -15.07 -5.51 3.82
C SER A 120 -14.07 -4.88 2.86
N VAL A 121 -12.88 -5.47 2.74
CA VAL A 121 -11.83 -5.02 1.84
C VAL A 121 -12.20 -5.41 0.41
N ALA A 122 -12.51 -4.42 -0.43
CA ALA A 122 -12.50 -4.62 -1.88
C ALA A 122 -11.09 -4.28 -2.38
N ALA A 123 -10.28 -5.30 -2.66
CA ALA A 123 -9.11 -5.13 -3.50
C ALA A 123 -9.62 -4.81 -4.91
N VAL A 124 -9.44 -3.58 -5.37
CA VAL A 124 -9.60 -3.29 -6.80
C VAL A 124 -8.31 -3.75 -7.46
N VAL A 125 -8.33 -5.00 -7.92
CA VAL A 125 -7.39 -5.55 -8.90
C VAL A 125 -7.84 -5.12 -10.30
#